data_AF-A0A1G9CK16-F1
#
_entry.id   AF-A0A1G9CK16-F1
#
_cell.length_a   1.000
_cell.length_b   1.000
_cell.length_c   1.000
_cell.angle_alpha   90.00
_cell.angle_beta   90.00
_cell.angle_gamma   90.00
#
_symmetry.space_group_name_H-M   'P 1'
#
loop_
_entity.id
_entity.type
_entity.pdbx_description
1 polymer ?
#
loop_
_entity_poly.entity_id
_entity_poly.type
_entity_poly.pdbx_seq_one_letter_code
_entity_poly.pdbx_strand_id
1 'polypeptide(L)'
;MEKPSLAKHLLRQDGIVIPEKIFKQKFMEQFERALYSKQPIIVSYFFKKASNNMAECLNYENIEVFFNRLVSDKYYLEGKYCDLITEDDKKILNLVAKTSQSPVKDFLEISGPLVYLTEVIGELEEKWGEIPQTIQISVFIWLFSTTFELILHMTDRRLFAVILDDDSINNNDRRIVKFREDVKRDEYHDHALPGMINGVLQAILGMPPNNDSIFGNNSDPKSIRNKISHSNLFYDSEKNKIVRLDGKEYEVEDLLKYYFHMYQFLIKWIEISLDSPIQDIDLEQKFGGEMESFFNTYSQKFAKYQRYGYQKYFSMYIINLYREAKGSS
;
A
#
# COMPACT_ATOMS: atom_id res chain seq x y z
N MET A 1 15.34 10.91 -28.07
CA MET A 1 14.18 10.18 -27.48
C MET A 1 14.70 9.34 -26.34
N GLU A 2 14.29 9.65 -25.11
CA GLU A 2 14.57 8.83 -23.93
C GLU A 2 13.89 7.47 -24.07
N LYS A 3 14.55 6.40 -23.61
CA LYS A 3 13.94 5.07 -23.57
C LYS A 3 12.95 5.02 -22.39
N PRO A 4 11.74 4.47 -22.56
CA PRO A 4 10.82 4.29 -21.43
C PRO A 4 11.44 3.38 -20.36
N SER A 5 11.16 3.61 -19.08
CA SER A 5 11.63 2.72 -18.01
C SER A 5 10.71 1.50 -17.90
N LEU A 6 11.21 0.34 -18.29
CA LEU A 6 10.54 -0.96 -18.16
C LEU A 6 10.44 -1.39 -16.71
N ALA A 7 11.45 -1.11 -15.89
CA ALA A 7 11.41 -1.42 -14.46
C ALA A 7 10.25 -0.67 -13.78
N LYS A 8 10.12 0.64 -14.00
CA LYS A 8 9.01 1.42 -13.45
C LYS A 8 7.66 0.94 -13.98
N HIS A 9 7.56 0.60 -15.27
CA HIS A 9 6.32 0.11 -15.86
C HIS A 9 5.90 -1.26 -15.30
N LEU A 10 6.84 -2.20 -15.15
CA LEU A 10 6.62 -3.52 -14.55
C LEU A 10 6.15 -3.43 -13.10
N LEU A 11 6.84 -2.62 -12.30
CA LEU A 11 6.48 -2.43 -10.88
C LEU A 11 5.08 -1.80 -10.75
N ARG A 12 4.75 -0.86 -11.66
CA ARG A 12 3.41 -0.30 -11.82
C ARG A 12 2.39 -1.27 -12.42
N GLN A 13 2.75 -2.43 -12.94
CA GLN A 13 1.76 -3.48 -13.27
C GLN A 13 1.51 -4.41 -12.08
N ASP A 14 2.47 -4.53 -11.16
CA ASP A 14 2.42 -5.46 -10.02
C ASP A 14 1.87 -4.86 -8.71
N GLY A 15 1.55 -3.57 -8.66
CA GLY A 15 0.97 -2.91 -7.50
C GLY A 15 2.01 -2.11 -6.73
N ILE A 16 3.27 -2.17 -7.16
CA ILE A 16 4.42 -1.77 -6.37
C ILE A 16 4.83 -0.37 -6.79
N VAL A 17 4.43 0.60 -5.97
CA VAL A 17 4.99 1.94 -6.03
C VAL A 17 6.29 1.92 -5.24
N ILE A 18 7.41 1.61 -5.90
CA ILE A 18 8.72 1.72 -5.27
C ILE A 18 9.02 3.20 -5.00
N PRO A 19 9.23 3.63 -3.75
CA PRO A 19 9.87 4.91 -3.51
C PRO A 19 11.27 4.83 -4.09
N GLU A 20 11.57 5.73 -5.02
CA GLU A 20 12.93 5.93 -5.50
C GLU A 20 13.90 6.21 -4.34
N LYS A 21 13.37 6.60 -3.17
CA LYS A 21 14.11 6.78 -1.93
C LYS A 21 14.54 5.47 -1.24
N ILE A 22 13.86 4.33 -1.45
CA ILE A 22 14.23 3.04 -0.83
C ILE A 22 15.40 2.38 -1.56
N PHE A 23 15.43 2.45 -2.90
CA PHE A 23 16.48 1.83 -3.70
C PHE A 23 17.47 2.86 -4.23
N LYS A 24 18.76 2.53 -4.19
CA LYS A 24 19.78 3.37 -4.81
C LYS A 24 19.54 3.45 -6.31
N GLN A 25 19.73 4.62 -6.93
CA GLN A 25 19.57 4.81 -8.39
C GLN A 25 20.35 3.77 -9.21
N LYS A 26 21.56 3.43 -8.76
CA LYS A 26 22.43 2.41 -9.36
C LYS A 26 21.78 1.01 -9.41
N PHE A 27 20.91 0.67 -8.46
CA PHE A 27 20.14 -0.57 -8.48
C PHE A 27 19.09 -0.53 -9.60
N MET A 28 18.31 0.56 -9.67
CA MET A 28 17.28 0.73 -10.70
C MET A 28 17.86 0.71 -12.11
N GLU A 29 18.99 1.38 -12.33
CA GLU A 29 19.69 1.37 -13.62
C GLU A 29 20.20 -0.04 -14.00
N GLN A 30 20.72 -0.80 -13.03
CA GLN A 30 21.16 -2.18 -13.27
C GLN A 30 19.97 -3.10 -13.57
N PHE A 31 18.85 -2.93 -12.87
CA PHE A 31 17.65 -3.71 -13.12
C PHE A 31 17.10 -3.44 -14.52
N GLU A 32 17.03 -2.18 -14.91
CA GLU A 32 16.61 -1.74 -16.24
C GLU A 32 17.50 -2.34 -17.34
N ARG A 33 18.84 -2.30 -17.16
CA ARG A 33 19.79 -2.94 -18.08
C ARG A 33 19.57 -4.46 -18.17
N ALA A 34 19.30 -5.11 -17.05
CA ALA A 34 19.03 -6.55 -17.01
C ALA A 34 17.74 -6.90 -17.78
N LEU A 35 16.67 -6.13 -17.61
CA LEU A 35 15.42 -6.30 -18.36
C LEU A 35 15.62 -6.09 -19.86
N TYR A 36 16.33 -5.03 -20.25
CA TYR A 36 16.62 -4.73 -21.65
C TYR A 36 17.46 -5.79 -22.38
N SER A 37 18.17 -6.63 -21.63
CA SER A 37 18.86 -7.78 -22.22
C SER A 37 17.90 -8.80 -22.84
N LYS A 38 16.62 -8.80 -22.43
CA LYS A 38 15.58 -9.76 -22.84
C LYS A 38 15.94 -11.22 -22.53
N GLN A 39 16.91 -11.44 -21.64
CA GLN A 39 17.38 -12.77 -21.27
C GLN A 39 17.05 -13.05 -19.79
N PRO A 40 16.24 -14.08 -19.48
CA PRO A 40 15.91 -14.44 -18.10
C PRO A 40 17.14 -14.67 -17.24
N ILE A 41 18.20 -15.27 -17.80
CA ILE A 41 19.42 -15.57 -17.05
C ILE A 41 20.15 -14.31 -16.57
N ILE A 42 20.14 -13.23 -17.35
CA ILE A 42 20.76 -11.95 -16.95
C ILE A 42 19.97 -11.32 -15.81
N VAL A 43 18.63 -11.39 -15.86
CA VAL A 43 17.75 -10.94 -14.76
C VAL A 43 17.97 -11.79 -13.51
N SER A 44 18.14 -13.11 -13.67
CA SER A 44 18.49 -14.02 -12.57
C SER A 44 19.82 -13.64 -11.89
N TYR A 45 20.86 -13.37 -12.68
CA TYR A 45 22.16 -12.93 -12.16
C TYR A 45 22.07 -11.58 -11.47
N PHE A 46 21.30 -10.64 -12.01
CA PHE A 46 21.04 -9.36 -11.36
C PHE A 46 20.45 -9.56 -9.96
N PHE A 47 19.37 -10.33 -9.83
CA PHE A 47 18.75 -10.60 -8.53
C PHE A 47 19.67 -11.38 -7.59
N LYS A 48 20.51 -12.30 -8.10
CA LYS A 48 21.49 -13.01 -7.26
C LYS A 48 22.59 -12.09 -6.74
N LYS A 49 23.07 -11.19 -7.58
CA LYS A 49 24.07 -10.19 -7.18
C LYS A 49 23.46 -9.23 -6.15
N ALA A 50 22.23 -8.80 -6.38
CA ALA A 50 21.50 -7.95 -5.46
C ALA A 50 21.33 -8.63 -4.10
N SER A 51 20.81 -9.87 -4.05
CA SER A 51 20.64 -10.63 -2.81
C SER A 51 21.93 -10.71 -1.99
N ASN A 52 23.07 -10.92 -2.66
CA ASN A 52 24.36 -11.03 -1.98
C ASN A 52 24.96 -9.68 -1.52
N ASN A 53 24.37 -8.54 -1.92
CA ASN A 53 24.91 -7.19 -1.65
C ASN A 53 23.78 -6.18 -1.37
N MET A 54 22.96 -6.43 -0.33
CA MET A 54 21.84 -5.55 0.05
C MET A 54 22.24 -4.10 0.24
N ALA A 55 23.38 -3.83 0.89
CA ALA A 55 23.88 -2.47 1.13
C ALA A 55 24.18 -1.67 -0.15
N GLU A 56 24.48 -2.32 -1.28
CA GLU A 56 24.63 -1.64 -2.57
C GLU A 56 23.29 -1.36 -3.26
N CYS A 57 22.23 -2.04 -2.84
CA CYS A 57 20.90 -1.98 -3.43
C CYS A 57 19.99 -1.00 -2.70
N LEU A 58 19.97 -1.08 -1.37
CA LEU A 58 19.09 -0.32 -0.49
C LEU A 58 19.74 0.98 -0.05
N ASN A 59 18.92 2.01 0.11
CA ASN A 59 19.30 3.27 0.72
C ASN A 59 18.86 3.28 2.19
N TYR A 60 19.65 2.64 3.05
CA TYR A 60 19.35 2.51 4.47
C TYR A 60 19.16 3.86 5.17
N GLU A 61 19.90 4.90 4.80
CA GLU A 61 19.75 6.24 5.37
C GLU A 61 18.33 6.79 5.13
N ASN A 62 17.83 6.72 3.89
CA ASN A 62 16.48 7.16 3.58
C ASN A 62 15.41 6.29 4.23
N ILE A 63 15.64 4.98 4.28
CA ILE A 63 14.72 4.03 4.94
C ILE A 63 14.64 4.37 6.44
N GLU A 64 15.78 4.61 7.09
CA GLU A 64 15.85 4.99 8.49
C GLU A 64 15.13 6.31 8.77
N VAL A 65 15.32 7.33 7.93
CA VAL A 65 14.59 8.60 8.03
C VAL A 65 13.07 8.37 7.97
N PHE A 66 12.61 7.53 7.03
CA PHE A 66 11.18 7.21 6.91
C PHE A 66 10.66 6.45 8.14
N PHE A 67 11.38 5.45 8.63
CA PHE A 67 10.95 4.70 9.82
C PHE A 67 10.94 5.57 11.08
N ASN A 68 11.96 6.40 11.27
CA ASN A 68 12.00 7.35 12.38
C ASN A 68 10.81 8.33 12.32
N ARG A 69 10.39 8.74 11.12
CA ARG A 69 9.18 9.54 10.94
C ARG A 69 7.92 8.76 11.33
N LEU A 70 7.75 7.52 10.86
CA LEU A 70 6.61 6.67 11.25
C LEU A 70 6.54 6.45 12.77
N VAL A 71 7.68 6.21 13.40
CA VAL A 71 7.81 6.05 14.87
C VAL A 71 7.39 7.34 15.58
N SER A 72 7.92 8.48 15.13
CA SER A 72 7.56 9.80 15.67
C SER A 72 6.08 10.09 15.53
N ASP A 73 5.51 9.86 14.34
CA ASP A 73 4.08 10.05 14.08
C ASP A 73 3.26 9.13 14.99
N LYS A 74 3.61 7.85 15.09
CA LYS A 74 2.93 6.89 15.98
C LYS A 74 2.88 7.40 17.43
N TYR A 75 4.02 7.79 17.99
CA TYR A 75 4.08 8.29 19.37
C TYR A 75 3.29 9.57 19.57
N TYR A 76 3.37 10.51 18.62
CA TYR A 76 2.58 11.74 18.67
C TYR A 76 1.07 11.42 18.68
N LEU A 77 0.64 10.51 17.80
CA LEU A 77 -0.76 10.14 17.66
C LEU A 77 -1.29 9.37 18.87
N GLU A 78 -0.54 8.41 19.38
CA GLU A 78 -0.89 7.68 20.60
C GLU A 78 -0.93 8.61 21.82
N GLY A 79 -0.02 9.60 21.88
CA GLY A 79 -0.04 10.62 22.92
C GLY A 79 -1.26 11.54 22.86
N LYS A 80 -1.71 11.91 21.65
CA LYS A 80 -2.84 12.83 21.46
C LYS A 80 -4.22 12.14 21.50
N TYR A 81 -4.35 10.97 20.89
CA TYR A 81 -5.63 10.30 20.65
C TYR A 81 -5.72 8.88 21.23
N CYS A 82 -4.68 8.41 21.92
CA CYS A 82 -4.52 7.02 22.33
C CYS A 82 -4.42 6.06 21.12
N ASP A 83 -4.42 4.75 21.39
CA ASP A 83 -4.54 3.73 20.36
C ASP A 83 -5.97 3.73 19.81
N LEU A 84 -6.12 4.06 18.53
CA LEU A 84 -7.40 4.07 17.83
C LEU A 84 -7.69 2.72 17.15
N ILE A 85 -6.75 1.78 17.17
CA ILE A 85 -6.90 0.46 16.54
C ILE A 85 -7.83 -0.42 17.37
N THR A 86 -8.96 -0.78 16.77
CA THR A 86 -9.96 -1.63 17.42
C THR A 86 -9.58 -3.11 17.35
N GLU A 87 -10.23 -3.94 18.17
CA GLU A 87 -10.04 -5.40 18.10
C GLU A 87 -10.51 -5.97 16.76
N ASP A 88 -11.51 -5.37 16.13
CA ASP A 88 -11.99 -5.76 14.82
C ASP A 88 -10.99 -5.39 13.71
N ASP A 89 -10.32 -4.23 13.81
CA ASP A 89 -9.19 -3.90 12.95
C ASP A 89 -8.04 -4.91 13.11
N LYS A 90 -7.70 -5.29 14.34
CA LYS A 90 -6.65 -6.30 14.61
C LYS A 90 -6.99 -7.64 13.97
N LYS A 91 -8.25 -8.10 14.02
CA LYS A 91 -8.67 -9.35 13.36
C LYS A 91 -8.47 -9.28 11.84
N ILE A 92 -8.87 -8.15 11.24
CA ILE A 92 -8.73 -7.92 9.80
C ILE A 92 -7.26 -7.93 9.42
N LEU A 93 -6.42 -7.13 10.11
CA LEU A 93 -4.99 -7.04 9.87
C LEU A 93 -4.30 -8.41 9.99
N ASN A 94 -4.64 -9.20 11.01
CA ASN A 94 -4.13 -10.55 11.16
C ASN A 94 -4.53 -11.48 10.01
N LEU A 95 -5.75 -11.35 9.47
CA LEU A 95 -6.18 -12.13 8.30
C LEU A 95 -5.39 -11.75 7.04
N VAL A 96 -5.30 -10.45 6.74
CA VAL A 96 -4.69 -9.96 5.49
C VAL A 96 -3.17 -10.00 5.50
N ALA A 97 -2.52 -9.89 6.67
CA ALA A 97 -1.07 -10.02 6.78
C ALA A 97 -0.61 -11.48 6.71
N LYS A 98 -1.36 -12.43 7.29
CA LYS A 98 -1.01 -13.87 7.26
C LYS A 98 -1.01 -14.49 5.86
N THR A 99 -1.73 -13.88 4.93
CA THR A 99 -1.82 -14.34 3.53
C THR A 99 -0.85 -13.64 2.60
N SER A 100 -0.01 -12.77 3.15
CA SER A 100 1.11 -12.22 2.41
C SER A 100 2.14 -13.30 2.10
N GLN A 101 2.42 -13.49 0.81
CA GLN A 101 3.48 -14.39 0.36
C GLN A 101 4.88 -13.92 0.77
N SER A 102 5.03 -12.66 1.20
CA SER A 102 6.28 -12.08 1.67
C SER A 102 6.01 -10.82 2.51
N PRO A 103 6.42 -10.79 3.79
CA PRO A 103 6.45 -9.59 4.64
C PRO A 103 6.97 -8.34 3.93
N VAL A 104 8.05 -8.50 3.17
CA VAL A 104 8.69 -7.42 2.42
C VAL A 104 7.83 -6.91 1.26
N LYS A 105 7.01 -7.76 0.64
CA LYS A 105 6.09 -7.32 -0.40
C LYS A 105 4.98 -6.44 0.18
N ASP A 106 4.38 -6.81 1.32
CA ASP A 106 3.45 -5.93 2.04
C ASP A 106 4.11 -4.61 2.38
N PHE A 107 5.32 -4.67 2.92
CA PHE A 107 6.07 -3.48 3.25
C PHE A 107 6.24 -2.59 2.02
N LEU A 108 6.76 -3.09 0.90
CA LEU A 108 6.99 -2.26 -0.30
C LEU A 108 5.68 -1.69 -0.87
N GLU A 109 4.58 -2.45 -0.84
CA GLU A 109 3.28 -2.02 -1.34
C GLU A 109 2.61 -0.96 -0.42
N ILE A 110 2.87 -0.99 0.90
CA ILE A 110 2.28 -0.06 1.88
C ILE A 110 3.21 1.13 2.18
N SER A 111 4.47 0.85 2.52
CA SER A 111 5.48 1.88 2.81
C SER A 111 5.70 2.79 1.61
N GLY A 112 5.54 2.26 0.40
CA GLY A 112 5.79 3.00 -0.82
C GLY A 112 4.95 4.27 -0.93
N PRO A 113 3.62 4.13 -1.00
CA PRO A 113 2.69 5.24 -0.91
C PRO A 113 2.80 6.06 0.38
N LEU A 114 3.05 5.41 1.54
CA LEU A 114 3.19 6.13 2.82
C LEU A 114 4.34 7.13 2.82
N VAL A 115 5.48 6.83 2.17
CA VAL A 115 6.60 7.78 2.05
C VAL A 115 6.11 9.10 1.45
N TYR A 116 5.37 9.05 0.34
CA TYR A 116 4.84 10.25 -0.31
C TYR A 116 3.80 10.98 0.57
N LEU A 117 2.97 10.24 1.29
CA LEU A 117 2.01 10.84 2.24
C LEU A 117 2.75 11.56 3.39
N THR A 118 3.79 10.94 3.94
CA THR A 118 4.62 11.54 5.00
C THR A 118 5.40 12.77 4.52
N GLU A 119 5.84 12.79 3.27
CA GLU A 119 6.50 13.96 2.67
C GLU A 119 5.54 15.15 2.59
N VAL A 120 4.31 14.92 2.12
CA VAL A 120 3.29 15.99 2.08
C VAL A 120 2.98 16.51 3.48
N ILE A 121 2.88 15.64 4.48
CA ILE A 121 2.68 16.05 5.88
C ILE A 121 3.87 16.87 6.38
N GLY A 122 5.10 16.42 6.11
CA GLY A 122 6.31 17.15 6.49
C GLY A 122 6.37 18.54 5.87
N GLU A 123 6.05 18.67 4.58
CA GLU A 123 6.00 19.97 3.91
C GLU A 123 4.92 20.90 4.48
N LEU A 124 3.76 20.35 4.86
CA LEU A 124 2.70 21.11 5.53
C LEU A 124 3.12 21.60 6.91
N GLU A 125 3.83 20.77 7.67
CA GLU A 125 4.35 21.12 9.00
C GLU A 125 5.42 22.21 8.93
N GLU A 126 6.38 22.06 8.01
CA GLU A 126 7.46 23.04 7.81
C GLU A 126 6.92 24.42 7.42
N LYS A 127 5.81 24.45 6.66
CA LYS A 127 5.19 25.69 6.15
C LYS A 127 3.87 26.04 6.84
N TRP A 128 3.62 25.50 8.03
CA TRP A 128 2.33 25.61 8.72
C TRP A 128 1.85 27.06 8.90
N GLY A 129 2.77 28.01 9.09
CA GLY A 129 2.45 29.44 9.24
C GLY A 129 2.28 30.22 7.92
N GLU A 130 2.68 29.64 6.79
CA GLU A 130 2.68 30.29 5.47
C GLU A 130 1.47 29.86 4.62
N ILE A 131 0.96 28.66 4.87
CA ILE A 131 -0.12 28.06 4.08
C ILE A 131 -1.48 28.45 4.71
N PRO A 132 -2.42 29.04 3.97
CA PRO A 132 -3.77 29.30 4.45
C PRO A 132 -4.47 28.03 4.97
N GLN A 133 -5.20 28.14 6.07
CA GLN A 133 -5.91 27.02 6.72
C GLN A 133 -6.85 26.26 5.76
N THR A 134 -7.46 26.97 4.81
CA THR A 134 -8.31 26.37 3.77
C THR A 134 -7.54 25.39 2.88
N ILE A 135 -6.30 25.73 2.51
CA ILE A 135 -5.42 24.86 1.74
C ILE A 135 -4.98 23.68 2.61
N GLN A 136 -4.57 23.93 3.85
CA GLN A 136 -4.18 22.86 4.78
C GLN A 136 -5.27 21.80 4.90
N ILE A 137 -6.51 22.22 5.18
CA ILE A 137 -7.65 21.31 5.34
C ILE A 137 -8.01 20.60 4.03
N SER A 138 -7.89 21.28 2.88
CA SER A 138 -8.08 20.65 1.58
C SER A 138 -7.05 19.53 1.34
N VAL A 139 -5.78 19.75 1.69
CA VAL A 139 -4.74 18.72 1.61
C VAL A 139 -5.03 17.59 2.59
N PHE A 140 -5.49 17.88 3.82
CA PHE A 140 -5.91 16.83 4.76
C PHE A 140 -7.08 15.97 4.24
N ILE A 141 -8.09 16.57 3.60
CA ILE A 141 -9.19 15.82 2.97
C ILE A 141 -8.65 14.92 1.84
N TRP A 142 -7.68 15.42 1.07
CA TRP A 142 -7.01 14.63 0.03
C TRP A 142 -6.18 13.47 0.62
N LEU A 143 -5.41 13.72 1.69
CA LEU A 143 -4.65 12.71 2.43
C LEU A 143 -5.60 11.63 2.96
N PHE A 144 -6.71 12.03 3.58
CA PHE A 144 -7.75 11.12 4.06
C PHE A 144 -8.25 10.20 2.95
N SER A 145 -8.63 10.77 1.79
CA SER A 145 -9.15 9.97 0.68
C SER A 145 -8.09 8.99 0.16
N THR A 146 -6.86 9.47 -0.03
CA THR A 146 -5.76 8.68 -0.59
C THR A 146 -5.36 7.53 0.33
N THR A 147 -5.28 7.79 1.64
CA THR A 147 -5.01 6.76 2.65
C THR A 147 -6.10 5.69 2.68
N PHE A 148 -7.38 6.08 2.61
CA PHE A 148 -8.46 5.10 2.60
C PHE A 148 -8.47 4.27 1.31
N GLU A 149 -8.24 4.87 0.13
CA GLU A 149 -8.11 4.11 -1.12
C GLU A 149 -6.96 3.11 -1.08
N LEU A 150 -5.81 3.50 -0.53
CA LEU A 150 -4.68 2.59 -0.34
C LEU A 150 -5.08 1.38 0.50
N ILE A 151 -5.78 1.60 1.63
CA ILE A 151 -6.25 0.53 2.49
C ILE A 151 -7.24 -0.40 1.75
N LEU A 152 -8.18 0.17 0.98
CA LEU A 152 -9.13 -0.63 0.19
C LEU A 152 -8.42 -1.49 -0.84
N HIS A 153 -7.50 -0.91 -1.59
CA HIS A 153 -6.70 -1.60 -2.59
C HIS A 153 -5.94 -2.79 -2.00
N MET A 154 -5.24 -2.54 -0.89
CA MET A 154 -4.41 -3.57 -0.25
C MET A 154 -5.28 -4.68 0.35
N THR A 155 -6.39 -4.30 1.00
CA THR A 155 -7.30 -5.25 1.64
C THR A 155 -8.03 -6.09 0.59
N ASP A 156 -8.51 -5.50 -0.50
CA ASP A 156 -9.15 -6.23 -1.60
C ASP A 156 -8.22 -7.31 -2.17
N ARG A 157 -6.99 -6.94 -2.52
CA ARG A 157 -6.01 -7.87 -3.12
C ARG A 157 -5.69 -9.03 -2.17
N ARG A 158 -5.49 -8.74 -0.88
CA ARG A 158 -5.17 -9.77 0.12
C ARG A 158 -6.38 -10.67 0.41
N LEU A 159 -7.58 -10.11 0.55
CA LEU A 159 -8.80 -10.91 0.70
C LEU A 159 -9.07 -11.80 -0.50
N PHE A 160 -8.82 -11.31 -1.71
CA PHE A 160 -8.96 -12.13 -2.92
C PHE A 160 -7.98 -13.31 -2.90
N ALA A 161 -6.72 -13.09 -2.50
CA ALA A 161 -5.75 -14.17 -2.33
C ALA A 161 -6.19 -15.18 -1.25
N VAL A 162 -6.65 -14.69 -0.08
CA VAL A 162 -7.19 -15.54 1.01
C VAL A 162 -8.29 -16.47 0.48
N ILE A 163 -9.25 -15.94 -0.27
CA ILE A 163 -10.38 -16.70 -0.81
C ILE A 163 -9.94 -17.76 -1.82
N LEU A 164 -8.87 -17.50 -2.58
CA LEU A 164 -8.36 -18.45 -3.56
C LEU A 164 -7.50 -19.55 -2.93
N ASP A 165 -6.79 -19.25 -1.85
CA ASP A 165 -5.80 -20.14 -1.24
C ASP A 165 -6.35 -20.97 -0.06
N ASP A 166 -7.44 -20.55 0.59
CA ASP A 166 -8.03 -21.24 1.75
C ASP A 166 -9.30 -22.03 1.40
N ASP A 167 -9.15 -23.35 1.25
CA ASP A 167 -10.23 -24.29 0.94
C ASP A 167 -11.33 -24.38 2.03
N SER A 168 -11.07 -23.88 3.26
CA SER A 168 -12.06 -23.87 4.34
C SER A 168 -13.14 -22.80 4.16
N ILE A 169 -12.88 -21.82 3.29
CA ILE A 169 -13.80 -20.72 3.01
C ILE A 169 -14.97 -21.22 2.15
N ASN A 170 -16.20 -20.92 2.59
CA ASN A 170 -17.39 -21.26 1.84
C ASN A 170 -17.51 -20.41 0.56
N ASN A 171 -16.95 -20.91 -0.52
CA ASN A 171 -16.98 -20.28 -1.84
C ASN A 171 -18.39 -20.10 -2.43
N ASN A 172 -19.43 -20.72 -1.85
CA ASN A 172 -20.83 -20.53 -2.26
C ASN A 172 -21.54 -19.41 -1.49
N ASP A 173 -20.90 -18.77 -0.51
CA ASP A 173 -21.49 -17.60 0.16
C ASP A 173 -21.69 -16.47 -0.85
N ARG A 174 -22.92 -15.94 -0.94
CA ARG A 174 -23.28 -14.89 -1.89
C ARG A 174 -22.37 -13.66 -1.80
N ARG A 175 -21.85 -13.33 -0.61
CA ARG A 175 -20.95 -12.19 -0.39
C ARG A 175 -19.58 -12.45 -1.03
N ILE A 176 -19.09 -13.69 -0.94
CA ILE A 176 -17.82 -14.13 -1.53
C ILE A 176 -17.94 -14.21 -3.05
N VAL A 177 -19.01 -14.83 -3.56
CA VAL A 177 -19.28 -14.92 -5.01
C VAL A 177 -19.30 -13.52 -5.61
N LYS A 178 -20.07 -12.60 -5.03
CA LYS A 178 -20.16 -11.22 -5.49
C LYS A 178 -18.79 -10.52 -5.49
N PHE A 179 -17.99 -10.71 -4.44
CA PHE A 179 -16.65 -10.13 -4.35
C PHE A 179 -15.69 -10.65 -5.42
N ARG A 180 -15.81 -11.93 -5.81
CA ARG A 180 -14.99 -12.54 -6.86
C ARG A 180 -15.39 -12.09 -8.26
N GLU A 181 -16.69 -11.99 -8.51
CA GLU A 181 -17.24 -11.83 -9.87
C GLU A 181 -17.52 -10.36 -10.25
N ASP A 182 -17.95 -9.51 -9.31
CA ASP A 182 -18.39 -8.14 -9.63
C ASP A 182 -17.25 -7.12 -9.67
N VAL A 183 -16.07 -7.46 -9.14
CA VAL A 183 -14.92 -6.55 -9.06
C VAL A 183 -13.98 -6.84 -10.23
N LYS A 184 -13.85 -5.87 -11.15
CA LYS A 184 -13.03 -5.97 -12.36
C LYS A 184 -11.55 -5.73 -12.08
N ARG A 185 -10.90 -6.68 -11.39
CA ARG A 185 -9.47 -6.59 -11.00
C ARG A 185 -8.49 -6.62 -12.18
N ASP A 186 -8.98 -6.69 -13.42
CA ASP A 186 -8.17 -6.64 -14.64
C ASP A 186 -7.61 -5.22 -14.89
N GLU A 187 -8.24 -4.18 -14.32
CA GLU A 187 -7.75 -2.80 -14.34
C GLU A 187 -6.99 -2.50 -13.04
N TYR A 188 -5.76 -1.97 -13.15
CA TYR A 188 -4.78 -1.80 -12.06
C TYR A 188 -5.26 -0.92 -10.88
N HIS A 189 -6.44 -0.31 -10.98
CA HIS A 189 -7.04 0.58 -9.99
C HIS A 189 -8.42 0.15 -9.51
N ASP A 190 -8.94 -0.98 -9.99
CA ASP A 190 -10.25 -1.47 -9.56
C ASP A 190 -10.13 -2.34 -8.32
N HIS A 191 -10.83 -1.94 -7.26
CA HIS A 191 -10.92 -2.66 -6.01
C HIS A 191 -12.37 -2.71 -5.53
N ALA A 192 -12.69 -3.66 -4.64
CA ALA A 192 -14.01 -3.72 -4.03
C ALA A 192 -14.33 -2.46 -3.22
N LEU A 193 -15.62 -2.09 -3.24
CA LEU A 193 -16.15 -1.06 -2.36
C LEU A 193 -16.05 -1.48 -0.88
N PRO A 194 -15.98 -0.52 0.07
CA PRO A 194 -15.82 -0.83 1.49
C PRO A 194 -16.92 -1.74 2.04
N GLY A 195 -18.15 -1.58 1.54
CA GLY A 195 -19.28 -2.43 1.93
C GLY A 195 -19.15 -3.88 1.45
N MET A 196 -18.53 -4.11 0.29
CA MET A 196 -18.26 -5.47 -0.22
C MET A 196 -17.14 -6.12 0.59
N ILE A 197 -16.06 -5.39 0.87
CA ILE A 197 -14.98 -5.84 1.76
C ILE A 197 -15.54 -6.23 3.13
N ASN A 198 -16.33 -5.36 3.76
CA ASN A 198 -16.99 -5.67 5.03
C ASN A 198 -17.86 -6.93 4.95
N GLY A 199 -18.60 -7.12 3.85
CA GLY A 199 -19.42 -8.32 3.64
C GLY A 199 -18.59 -9.61 3.61
N VAL A 200 -17.44 -9.59 2.94
CA VAL A 200 -16.49 -10.71 2.92
C VAL A 200 -15.89 -10.97 4.29
N LEU A 201 -15.46 -9.91 5.00
CA LEU A 201 -14.91 -10.03 6.35
C LEU A 201 -15.92 -10.64 7.33
N GLN A 202 -17.21 -10.26 7.23
CA GLN A 202 -18.27 -10.91 8.01
C GLN A 202 -18.42 -12.40 7.69
N ALA A 203 -18.22 -12.80 6.43
CA ALA A 203 -18.32 -14.19 6.02
C ALA A 203 -17.13 -15.03 6.53
N ILE A 204 -15.91 -14.49 6.45
CA ILE A 204 -14.67 -15.20 6.81
C ILE A 204 -14.43 -15.17 8.32
N LEU A 205 -14.56 -14.01 8.95
CA LEU A 205 -14.22 -13.79 10.36
C LEU A 205 -15.43 -13.85 11.30
N GLY A 206 -16.65 -14.06 10.78
CA GLY A 206 -17.87 -14.09 11.58
C GLY A 206 -18.21 -12.75 12.26
N MET A 207 -17.70 -11.63 11.74
CA MET A 207 -17.90 -10.31 12.30
C MET A 207 -19.35 -9.83 12.13
N PRO A 208 -19.87 -8.99 13.04
CA PRO A 208 -21.17 -8.36 12.85
C PRO A 208 -21.12 -7.30 11.73
N PRO A 209 -22.26 -6.93 11.10
CA PRO A 209 -22.29 -5.90 10.05
C PRO A 209 -21.82 -4.51 10.49
N ASN A 210 -22.12 -4.15 11.74
CA ASN A 210 -21.76 -2.88 12.37
C ASN A 210 -20.54 -3.05 13.29
N ASN A 211 -19.56 -3.86 12.87
CA ASN A 211 -18.28 -3.98 13.59
C ASN A 211 -17.57 -2.63 13.67
N ASP A 212 -16.64 -2.52 14.63
CA ASP A 212 -15.97 -1.25 14.95
C ASP A 212 -14.74 -0.98 14.06
N SER A 213 -14.54 -1.79 13.01
CA SER A 213 -13.42 -1.58 12.08
C SER A 213 -13.61 -0.36 11.18
N ILE A 214 -12.54 0.03 10.49
CA ILE A 214 -12.58 1.04 9.42
C ILE A 214 -13.55 0.72 8.25
N PHE A 215 -14.01 -0.53 8.10
CA PHE A 215 -14.95 -0.96 7.06
C PHE A 215 -16.39 -1.17 7.55
N GLY A 216 -16.61 -1.12 8.86
CA GLY A 216 -17.91 -1.33 9.50
C GLY A 216 -19.02 -0.47 8.90
N ASN A 217 -20.27 -0.93 8.92
CA ASN A 217 -21.37 -0.17 8.30
C ASN A 217 -21.64 1.18 8.99
N ASN A 218 -21.37 1.27 10.29
CA ASN A 218 -21.44 2.52 11.06
C ASN A 218 -20.08 3.19 11.25
N SER A 219 -19.05 2.72 10.53
CA SER A 219 -17.71 3.28 10.62
C SER A 219 -17.68 4.69 10.03
N ASP A 220 -17.28 5.66 10.86
CA ASP A 220 -17.15 7.05 10.44
C ASP A 220 -16.12 7.24 9.31
N PRO A 221 -14.93 6.60 9.32
CA PRO A 221 -14.00 6.63 8.19
C PRO A 221 -14.66 6.30 6.83
N LYS A 222 -15.40 5.19 6.77
CA LYS A 222 -16.13 4.77 5.56
C LYS A 222 -17.22 5.77 5.16
N SER A 223 -17.97 6.27 6.14
CA SER A 223 -19.05 7.24 5.92
C SER A 223 -18.49 8.53 5.30
N ILE A 224 -17.42 9.06 5.88
CA ILE A 224 -16.76 10.29 5.42
C ILE A 224 -16.10 10.09 4.07
N ARG A 225 -15.38 8.98 3.84
CA ARG A 225 -14.80 8.69 2.52
C ARG A 225 -15.86 8.72 1.43
N ASN A 226 -16.99 8.03 1.64
CA ASN A 226 -18.07 8.03 0.65
C ASN A 226 -18.61 9.45 0.38
N LYS A 227 -18.58 10.36 1.37
CA LYS A 227 -18.96 11.76 1.16
C LYS A 227 -17.90 12.56 0.41
N ILE A 228 -16.62 12.34 0.68
CA ILE A 228 -15.51 12.94 -0.08
C ILE A 228 -15.59 12.52 -1.55
N SER A 229 -15.79 11.23 -1.84
CA SER A 229 -15.86 10.70 -3.21
C SER A 229 -17.04 11.25 -4.02
N HIS A 230 -18.06 11.79 -3.36
CA HIS A 230 -19.19 12.47 -4.00
C HIS A 230 -19.07 14.01 -3.96
N SER A 231 -17.90 14.55 -3.61
CA SER A 231 -17.60 15.98 -3.49
C SER A 231 -18.58 16.75 -2.59
N ASN A 232 -19.07 16.09 -1.53
CA ASN A 232 -20.13 16.62 -0.67
C ASN A 232 -19.60 17.25 0.63
N LEU A 233 -18.31 17.58 0.71
CA LEU A 233 -17.69 18.19 1.89
C LEU A 233 -16.96 19.48 1.49
N PHE A 234 -17.22 20.55 2.24
CA PHE A 234 -16.65 21.87 2.04
C PHE A 234 -16.08 22.36 3.37
N TYR A 235 -14.95 23.05 3.34
CA TYR A 235 -14.45 23.72 4.53
C TYR A 235 -14.96 25.16 4.59
N ASP A 236 -15.63 25.49 5.70
CA ASP A 236 -16.07 26.85 6.02
C ASP A 236 -15.06 27.46 7.01
N SER A 237 -14.25 28.39 6.52
CA SER A 237 -13.19 29.04 7.30
C SER A 237 -13.72 29.99 8.38
N GLU A 238 -14.90 30.58 8.18
CA GLU A 238 -15.50 31.50 9.17
C GLU A 238 -16.02 30.71 10.37
N LYS A 239 -16.55 29.50 10.13
CA LYS A 239 -17.01 28.60 11.20
C LYS A 239 -15.92 27.68 11.74
N ASN A 240 -14.82 27.52 11.01
CA ASN A 240 -13.81 26.50 11.22
C ASN A 240 -14.39 25.06 11.24
N LYS A 241 -15.25 24.73 10.27
CA LYS A 241 -15.94 23.44 10.20
C LYS A 241 -15.96 22.85 8.81
N ILE A 242 -16.12 21.52 8.74
CA ILE A 242 -16.43 20.83 7.50
C ILE A 242 -17.95 20.74 7.36
N VAL A 243 -18.50 21.31 6.30
CA VAL A 243 -19.92 21.42 6.02
C VAL A 243 -20.30 20.52 4.85
N ARG A 244 -21.41 19.81 4.96
CA ARG A 244 -22.00 19.02 3.88
C ARG A 244 -23.00 19.81 3.04
N LEU A 245 -23.27 19.33 1.83
CA LEU A 245 -24.37 19.85 1.00
C LEU A 245 -25.74 19.81 1.70
N ASP A 246 -25.97 18.83 2.58
CA ASP A 246 -27.20 18.74 3.38
C ASP A 246 -27.17 19.58 4.67
N GLY A 247 -26.14 20.42 4.84
CA GLY A 247 -25.99 21.34 5.96
C GLY A 247 -25.44 20.71 7.25
N LYS A 248 -25.19 19.39 7.28
CA LYS A 248 -24.56 18.76 8.45
C LYS A 248 -23.10 19.22 8.58
N GLU A 249 -22.72 19.58 9.79
CA GLU A 249 -21.38 20.08 10.13
C GLU A 249 -20.57 19.01 10.88
N TYR A 250 -19.25 19.04 10.71
CA TYR A 250 -18.27 18.24 11.45
C TYR A 250 -17.16 19.15 11.95
N GLU A 251 -16.65 18.82 13.14
CA GLU A 251 -15.45 19.47 13.65
C GLU A 251 -14.23 18.97 12.87
N VAL A 252 -13.26 19.86 12.61
CA VAL A 252 -12.01 19.49 11.92
C VAL A 252 -11.26 18.40 12.71
N GLU A 253 -11.32 18.46 14.04
CA GLU A 253 -10.69 17.48 14.92
C GLU A 253 -11.27 16.06 14.75
N ASP A 254 -12.57 15.93 14.48
CA ASP A 254 -13.19 14.63 14.23
C ASP A 254 -12.60 14.01 12.95
N LEU A 255 -12.51 14.80 11.88
CA LEU A 255 -11.91 14.36 10.62
C LEU A 255 -10.45 13.93 10.80
N LEU A 256 -9.68 14.70 11.57
CA LEU A 256 -8.30 14.36 11.93
C LEU A 256 -8.23 13.03 12.68
N LYS A 257 -9.09 12.83 13.68
CA LYS A 257 -9.14 11.56 14.43
C LYS A 257 -9.41 10.37 13.51
N TYR A 258 -10.35 10.49 12.57
CA TYR A 258 -10.63 9.42 11.61
C TYR A 258 -9.48 9.19 10.63
N TYR A 259 -8.79 10.26 10.19
CA TYR A 259 -7.55 10.14 9.43
C TYR A 259 -6.49 9.35 10.20
N PHE A 260 -6.28 9.68 11.48
CA PHE A 260 -5.28 9.04 12.30
C PHE A 260 -5.59 7.58 12.63
N HIS A 261 -6.86 7.21 12.74
CA HIS A 261 -7.27 5.81 12.82
C HIS A 261 -6.80 5.02 11.59
N MET A 262 -7.02 5.54 10.38
CA MET A 262 -6.54 4.90 9.15
C MET A 262 -5.01 4.87 9.05
N TYR A 263 -4.34 5.93 9.48
CA TYR A 263 -2.89 6.01 9.45
C TYR A 263 -2.26 5.01 10.42
N GLN A 264 -2.76 4.92 11.66
CA GLN A 264 -2.37 3.87 12.60
C GLN A 264 -2.68 2.47 12.05
N PHE A 265 -3.76 2.29 11.28
CA PHE A 265 -4.11 0.99 10.68
C PHE A 265 -3.00 0.53 9.72
N LEU A 266 -2.48 1.44 8.89
CA LEU A 266 -1.37 1.14 7.98
C LEU A 266 -0.04 0.88 8.73
N ILE A 267 0.27 1.67 9.76
CA ILE A 267 1.45 1.42 10.61
C ILE A 267 1.33 0.04 11.25
N LYS A 268 0.16 -0.29 11.82
CA LYS A 268 -0.06 -1.57 12.47
C LYS A 268 0.01 -2.74 11.50
N TRP A 269 -0.41 -2.52 10.26
CA TRP A 269 -0.22 -3.50 9.18
C TRP A 269 1.27 -3.79 8.98
N ILE A 270 2.11 -2.75 8.84
CA ILE A 270 3.56 -2.92 8.70
C ILE A 270 4.15 -3.72 9.87
N GLU A 271 3.76 -3.39 11.12
CA GLU A 271 4.24 -4.11 12.31
C GLU A 271 3.89 -5.60 12.28
N ILE A 272 2.66 -5.93 11.89
CA ILE A 272 2.20 -7.33 11.83
C ILE A 272 2.90 -8.06 10.67
N SER A 273 3.01 -7.43 9.50
CA SER A 273 3.70 -8.03 8.35
C SER A 273 5.17 -8.32 8.66
N LEU A 274 5.86 -7.41 9.34
CA LEU A 274 7.26 -7.58 9.73
C LEU A 274 7.45 -8.35 11.03
N ASP A 275 6.38 -8.77 11.71
CA ASP A 275 6.41 -9.46 13.01
C ASP A 275 7.32 -8.74 14.02
N SER A 276 7.17 -7.42 14.11
CA SER A 276 7.99 -6.56 14.96
C SER A 276 7.32 -5.20 15.17
N PRO A 277 7.30 -4.66 16.40
CA PRO A 277 6.85 -3.28 16.63
C PRO A 277 7.70 -2.28 15.85
N ILE A 278 7.09 -1.21 15.32
CA ILE A 278 7.77 -0.31 14.38
C ILE A 278 9.02 0.34 14.99
N GLN A 279 9.02 0.59 16.30
CA GLN A 279 10.14 1.17 17.03
C GLN A 279 11.30 0.20 17.29
N ASP A 280 11.07 -1.11 17.17
CA ASP A 280 12.03 -2.17 17.49
C ASP A 280 12.57 -2.87 16.23
N ILE A 281 12.17 -2.40 15.03
CA ILE A 281 12.60 -3.00 13.77
C ILE A 281 14.08 -2.68 13.52
N ASP A 282 14.90 -3.72 13.57
CA ASP A 282 16.24 -3.68 12.96
C ASP A 282 16.08 -3.68 11.43
N LEU A 283 16.23 -2.52 10.82
CA LEU A 283 16.06 -2.32 9.38
C LEU A 283 17.07 -3.10 8.56
N GLU A 284 18.30 -3.21 9.03
CA GLU A 284 19.33 -3.93 8.29
C GLU A 284 19.10 -5.43 8.37
N GLN A 285 18.84 -5.95 9.57
CA GLN A 285 18.67 -7.37 9.79
C GLN A 285 17.31 -7.90 9.30
N LYS A 286 16.20 -7.28 9.72
CA LYS A 286 14.85 -7.77 9.44
C LYS A 286 14.41 -7.40 8.03
N PHE A 287 14.44 -6.10 7.68
CA PHE A 287 14.04 -5.67 6.34
C PHE A 287 15.07 -6.09 5.28
N GLY A 288 16.37 -5.92 5.53
CA GLY A 288 17.42 -6.39 4.62
C GLY A 288 17.40 -7.90 4.41
N GLY A 289 17.19 -8.71 5.47
CA GLY A 289 17.10 -10.16 5.36
C GLY A 289 15.88 -10.64 4.56
N GLU A 290 14.72 -10.04 4.77
CA GLU A 290 13.51 -10.33 3.97
C GLU A 290 13.69 -9.91 2.50
N MET A 291 14.35 -8.78 2.23
CA MET A 291 14.67 -8.32 0.88
C MET A 291 15.66 -9.26 0.18
N GLU A 292 16.66 -9.77 0.90
CA GLU A 292 17.59 -10.78 0.41
C GLU A 292 16.84 -12.06 0.00
N SER A 293 15.97 -12.56 0.87
CA SER A 293 15.15 -13.75 0.61
C SER A 293 14.24 -13.56 -0.62
N PHE A 294 13.62 -12.39 -0.72
CA PHE A 294 12.79 -12.00 -1.86
C PHE A 294 13.60 -12.01 -3.17
N PHE A 295 14.74 -11.33 -3.22
CA PHE A 295 15.59 -11.32 -4.43
C PHE A 295 16.16 -12.69 -4.77
N ASN A 296 16.53 -13.51 -3.78
CA ASN A 296 16.99 -14.86 -4.02
C ASN A 296 15.88 -15.73 -4.65
N THR A 297 14.63 -15.59 -4.19
CA THR A 297 13.46 -16.26 -4.76
C THR A 297 13.25 -15.88 -6.24
N TYR A 298 13.32 -14.59 -6.57
CA TYR A 298 13.22 -14.13 -7.96
C TYR A 298 14.39 -14.62 -8.82
N SER A 299 15.61 -14.61 -8.28
CA SER A 299 16.78 -15.14 -8.97
C SER A 299 16.56 -16.61 -9.40
N GLN A 300 16.09 -17.45 -8.48
CA GLN A 300 15.80 -18.86 -8.75
C GLN A 300 14.68 -19.02 -9.79
N LYS A 301 13.61 -18.22 -9.69
CA LYS A 301 12.49 -18.22 -10.64
C LYS A 301 12.97 -17.91 -12.07
N PHE A 302 13.78 -16.88 -12.25
CA PHE A 302 14.32 -16.51 -13.57
C PHE A 302 15.35 -17.51 -14.10
N ALA A 303 16.17 -18.13 -13.24
CA ALA A 303 17.06 -19.21 -13.64
C ALA A 303 16.26 -20.43 -14.16
N LYS A 304 15.17 -20.77 -13.47
CA LYS A 304 14.25 -21.84 -13.88
C LYS A 304 13.61 -21.54 -15.24
N TYR A 305 13.23 -20.28 -15.50
CA TYR A 305 12.70 -19.86 -16.80
C TYR A 305 13.69 -20.05 -17.94
N GLN A 306 14.98 -19.77 -17.72
CA GLN A 306 16.01 -20.07 -18.71
C GLN A 306 16.11 -21.57 -18.96
N ARG A 307 16.16 -22.39 -17.90
CA ARG A 307 16.30 -23.86 -18.01
C ARG A 307 15.12 -24.49 -18.75
N TYR A 308 13.92 -23.94 -18.61
CA TYR A 308 12.72 -24.40 -19.31
C TYR A 308 12.52 -23.82 -20.71
N GLY A 309 13.49 -23.03 -21.22
CA GLY A 309 13.41 -22.51 -22.58
C GLY A 309 12.41 -21.37 -22.76
N TYR A 310 11.97 -20.69 -21.69
CA TYR A 310 11.04 -19.55 -21.77
C TYR A 310 11.67 -18.26 -22.31
N GLN A 311 12.91 -18.31 -22.81
CA GLN A 311 13.63 -17.13 -23.31
C GLN A 311 12.86 -16.38 -24.40
N LYS A 312 12.25 -17.10 -25.35
CA LYS A 312 11.45 -16.49 -26.43
C LYS A 312 10.22 -15.76 -25.88
N TYR A 313 9.50 -16.39 -24.96
CA TYR A 313 8.32 -15.81 -24.31
C TYR A 313 8.69 -14.58 -23.49
N PHE A 314 9.77 -14.67 -22.70
CA PHE A 314 10.27 -13.52 -21.93
C PHE A 314 10.72 -12.37 -22.84
N SER A 315 11.44 -12.67 -23.92
CA SER A 315 11.82 -11.65 -24.91
C SER A 315 10.60 -10.96 -25.53
N MET A 316 9.56 -11.71 -25.88
CA MET A 316 8.30 -11.16 -26.40
C MET A 316 7.57 -10.31 -25.37
N TYR A 317 7.52 -10.77 -24.11
CA TYR A 317 6.95 -10.02 -23.00
C TYR A 317 7.64 -8.67 -22.80
N ILE A 318 8.98 -8.63 -22.76
CA ILE A 318 9.74 -7.38 -22.66
C ILE A 318 9.50 -6.46 -23.87
N ILE A 319 9.32 -7.00 -25.08
CA ILE A 319 9.00 -6.19 -26.27
C ILE A 319 7.59 -5.59 -26.16
N ASN A 320 6.61 -6.35 -25.66
CA ASN A 320 5.26 -5.86 -25.46
C ASN A 320 5.23 -4.78 -24.38
N LEU A 321 5.89 -5.01 -23.25
CA LEU A 321 6.07 -3.99 -22.20
C LEU A 321 6.69 -2.72 -22.73
N TYR A 322 7.71 -2.81 -23.59
CA TYR A 322 8.31 -1.64 -24.22
C TYR A 322 7.33 -0.88 -25.11
N ARG A 323 6.44 -1.58 -25.83
CA ARG A 323 5.41 -0.97 -26.67
C ARG A 323 4.34 -0.28 -25.82
N GLU A 324 3.88 -0.95 -24.76
CA GLU A 324 2.93 -0.41 -23.79
C GLU A 324 3.50 0.85 -23.13
N ALA A 325 4.70 0.77 -22.57
CA ALA A 325 5.35 1.89 -21.91
C ALA A 325 5.62 3.09 -22.83
N LYS A 326 5.75 2.87 -24.15
CA LYS A 326 5.89 3.94 -25.16
C LYS A 326 4.55 4.53 -25.61
N GLY A 327 3.46 3.77 -25.51
CA GLY A 327 2.11 4.23 -25.82
C GLY A 327 1.45 5.00 -24.66
N SER A 328 1.94 4.84 -23.44
CA SER A 328 1.48 5.53 -22.23
C SER A 328 2.25 6.83 -21.90
N SER A 329 3.25 7.18 -22.69
CA SER A 329 4.06 8.40 -22.60
C SER A 329 3.69 9.37 -23.70
#